data_AF-A0A3M1N458-F1
#
_entry.id   AF-A0A3M1N458-F1
#
_cell.length_a   1.000
_cell.length_b   1.000
_cell.length_c   1.000
_cell.angle_alpha   90.00
_cell.angle_beta   90.00
_cell.angle_gamma   90.00
#
_symmetry.space_group_name_H-M   'P 1'
#
loop_
_entity.id
_entity.type
_entity.pdbx_description
1 polymer ?
#
loop_
_entity_poly.entity_id
_entity_poly.type
_entity_poly.pdbx_seq_one_letter_code
_entity_poly.pdbx_strand_id
1 'polypeptide(L)' 'MAHRQYHRPGEVQACTLLSIKTGGCPEDCAYCAQSVRYQTGVSVHRL' A
#
# COMPACT_ATOMS: atom_id res chain seq x y z
N MET A 1 -0.84 -24.67 9.36
CA MET A 1 -1.15 -25.46 8.14
C MET A 1 -2.56 -25.25 7.56
N ALA A 2 -3.41 -24.38 8.14
CA ALA A 2 -4.75 -24.06 7.63
C ALA A 2 -4.77 -23.55 6.17
N HIS A 3 -3.76 -22.80 5.73
CA HIS A 3 -3.67 -22.35 4.33
C HIS A 3 -3.83 -23.50 3.31
N ARG A 4 -3.19 -24.65 3.57
CA ARG A 4 -3.27 -25.81 2.65
C ARG A 4 -4.61 -26.56 2.73
N GLN A 5 -5.38 -26.36 3.79
CA GLN A 5 -6.72 -26.98 3.94
C GLN A 5 -7.79 -26.18 3.19
N TYR A 6 -7.62 -24.85 3.09
CA TYR A 6 -8.65 -23.95 2.57
C TYR A 6 -8.31 -23.28 1.24
N HIS A 7 -7.07 -23.39 0.74
CA HIS A 7 -6.64 -22.77 -0.51
C HIS A 7 -6.02 -23.79 -1.47
N ARG A 8 -6.32 -23.66 -2.77
CA ARG A 8 -5.79 -24.55 -3.81
C ARG A 8 -4.29 -24.32 -4.00
N PRO A 9 -3.46 -25.39 -3.98
CA PRO A 9 -2.03 -25.25 -4.20
C PRO A 9 -1.75 -24.78 -5.63
N GLY A 10 -0.82 -23.85 -5.79
CA GLY A 10 -0.45 -23.28 -7.09
C GLY A 10 -1.38 -22.18 -7.61
N GLU A 11 -2.43 -21.82 -6.86
CA GLU A 11 -3.31 -20.70 -7.19
C GLU A 11 -2.95 -19.46 -6.36
N VAL A 12 -2.91 -18.29 -6.99
CA VAL A 12 -2.64 -17.00 -6.34
C VAL A 12 -3.66 -15.97 -6.81
N GLN A 13 -4.09 -15.09 -5.90
CA GLN A 13 -4.99 -14.00 -6.23
C GLN A 13 -4.19 -12.84 -6.83
N ALA A 14 -4.59 -12.37 -8.02
CA ALA A 14 -4.03 -11.18 -8.64
C ALA A 14 -4.99 -10.00 -8.48
N CYS A 15 -4.49 -8.89 -7.94
CA CYS A 15 -5.20 -7.63 -7.83
C CYS A 15 -4.30 -6.46 -8.24
N THR A 16 -4.89 -5.44 -8.86
CA THR A 16 -4.21 -4.18 -9.18
C THR A 16 -4.83 -3.06 -8.37
N LEU A 17 -3.98 -2.20 -7.83
CA LEU A 17 -4.41 -1.01 -7.10
C LEU A 17 -3.78 0.23 -7.75
N LEU A 18 -4.54 1.33 -7.78
CA LEU A 18 -4.09 2.63 -8.26
C LEU A 18 -4.30 3.67 -7.16
N SER A 19 -3.26 4.45 -6.87
CA SER A 19 -3.35 5.59 -5.97
C SER A 19 -3.94 6.79 -6.71
N ILE A 20 -5.20 7.15 -6.42
CA ILE A 20 -5.86 8.33 -7.02
C ILE A 20 -5.27 9.66 -6.53
N LYS A 21 -4.67 9.65 -5.34
CA LYS A 21 -3.94 10.77 -4.75
C LYS A 21 -2.74 10.19 -4.00
N THR A 22 -1.57 10.76 -4.24
CA THR A 22 -0.33 10.28 -3.63
C THR A 22 0.39 11.41 -2.91
N GLY A 23 0.85 11.11 -1.70
CA GLY A 23 1.57 12.06 -0.85
C GLY A 23 0.66 13.07 -0.15
N GLY A 24 1.23 13.84 0.78
CA GLY A 24 0.48 14.87 1.49
C GLY A 24 -0.49 14.31 2.56
N CYS A 25 -0.25 13.09 3.06
CA CYS A 25 -1.09 12.48 4.08
C CYS A 25 -0.80 13.11 5.47
N PRO A 26 -1.81 13.61 6.20
CA PRO A 26 -1.61 14.30 7.48
C PRO A 26 -1.32 13.37 8.66
N GLU A 27 -1.55 12.07 8.50
CA GLU A 27 -1.40 11.04 9.53
C GLU A 27 0.08 10.78 9.85
N ASP A 28 0.35 10.39 11.10
CA ASP A 28 1.71 10.18 11.62
C ASP A 28 2.09 8.70 11.65
N CYS A 29 1.85 8.00 10.55
CA CYS A 29 2.25 6.59 10.42
C CYS A 29 3.76 6.53 10.11
N ALA A 30 4.56 6.07 11.07
CA ALA A 30 6.03 6.03 10.98
C ALA A 30 6.59 5.26 9.76
N TYR A 31 5.81 4.31 9.21
CA TYR A 31 6.19 3.50 8.04
C TYR A 31 5.59 4.03 6.72
N CYS A 32 4.70 5.01 6.77
CA CYS A 32 3.99 5.47 5.59
C CYS A 32 4.84 6.50 4.83
N ALA A 33 5.29 6.13 3.64
CA ALA A 33 6.05 7.02 2.77
C ALA A 33 5.25 8.25 2.30
N GLN A 34 3.93 8.30 2.50
CA GLN A 34 3.08 9.42 2.09
C GLN A 34 2.81 10.43 3.20
N SER A 35 3.21 10.14 4.44
CA SER A 35 3.02 11.03 5.59
C SER A 35 3.84 12.30 5.41
N VAL A 36 3.22 13.46 5.65
CA VAL A 36 3.91 14.77 5.62
C VAL A 36 4.83 14.98 6.83
N ARG A 37 4.76 14.11 7.83
CA ARG A 37 5.59 14.20 9.04
C ARG A 37 7.03 13.79 8.79
N TYR A 38 7.29 13.06 7.70
CA TYR A 38 8.61 12.49 7.37
C TYR A 38 9.05 12.87 5.96
N GLN A 39 10.37 13.07 5.77
CA GLN A 39 10.95 13.39 4.47
C GLN A 39 11.26 12.10 3.69
N THR A 40 10.34 11.67 2.84
CA THR A 40 10.37 10.33 2.18
C THR A 40 10.70 10.39 0.69
N GLY A 41 10.82 11.58 0.11
CA GLY A 41 11.10 11.79 -1.32
C GLY A 41 9.90 11.53 -2.24
N VAL A 42 8.72 11.19 -1.71
CA VAL A 42 7.50 11.01 -2.51
C VAL A 42 6.96 12.36 -2.96
N SER A 43 6.88 12.57 -4.27
CA SER A 43 6.28 13.77 -4.87
C SER A 43 4.76 13.77 -4.69
N VAL A 44 4.18 14.89 -4.25
CA VAL A 44 2.73 15.05 -4.15
C VAL A 44 2.13 15.22 -5.53
N HIS A 45 1.17 14.37 -5.89
CA HIS A 45 0.47 14.46 -7.17
C HIS A 45 -1.00 14.05 -7.01
N ARG A 46 -1.85 14.64 -7.85
CA ARG A 46 -3.28 14.38 -7.96
C ARG A 46 -3.62 14.19 -9.43
N LEU A 47 -4.42 13.15 -9.74
CA LEU A 47 -5.00 12.94 -11.06
C LEU A 47 -6.00 14.05 -11.41
#